data_AF-A0A6J2FQL8-F1
#
_entry.id   AF-A0A6J2FQL8-F1
#
_cell.length_a   1.000
_cell.length_b   1.000
_cell.length_c   1.000
_cell.angle_alpha   90.00
_cell.angle_beta   90.00
_cell.angle_gamma   90.00
#
_symmetry.space_group_name_H-M   'P 1'
#
loop_
_entity.id
_entity.type
_entity.pdbx_description
1 polymer ?
#
loop_
_entity_poly.entity_id
_entity_poly.type
_entity_poly.pdbx_seq_one_letter_code
_entity_poly.pdbx_strand_id
1 'polypeptide(L)'
;MGMWASLDAMWEMPAEKRIFGAVLLFSWTVYLWETFLAQRQRRIYKTTTRVPPELGQIMDSETFEKSRLYQLDKSTFSFWSGLYSEIEGTLILLFGGIPYLWRLSGRFCGYAGFGPEYEITQSLVFLLLATLFSALTGLPWSLYNTFVIEEKHGFNQQTLGFFMKDAVKKFIVTQCILLPVSSLLLYIIKIGGDYFFIYAWLFTLVVSLVLVTIYADYIAPLFDKFTPLPEGKLKQEIEVMAKSIDFPLTKVYVVEGSKRSSHSNAYFYGFFKNKRIVLFDTLLEEYSVLNKDILEESGMEPRKDGEGDSEEIKAKVKNKKQGCKNEEVLAVLGHELGHWKLGHTVKNIIISQMNSFLCFFLFAVLIGRKELFAAFGFYTSQPTLIGLLIIFQFIFSPYNEIL
;
A
#
# COMPACT_ATOMS: atom_id res chain seq x y z
N MET A 1 -40.81 3.68 -28.41
CA MET A 1 -41.54 3.80 -27.13
C MET A 1 -40.85 3.11 -25.94
N GLY A 2 -39.64 2.53 -26.09
CA GLY A 2 -39.03 1.67 -25.04
C GLY A 2 -37.94 2.29 -24.14
N MET A 3 -37.23 3.33 -24.58
CA MET A 3 -36.08 3.89 -23.82
C MET A 3 -36.49 4.98 -22.81
N TRP A 4 -37.58 5.69 -23.08
CA TRP A 4 -38.10 6.73 -22.18
C TRP A 4 -38.92 6.13 -21.03
N ALA A 5 -39.73 5.09 -21.31
CA ALA A 5 -40.47 4.34 -20.28
C ALA A 5 -39.55 3.63 -19.27
N SER A 6 -38.33 3.23 -19.67
CA SER A 6 -37.34 2.65 -18.75
C SER A 6 -36.67 3.69 -17.84
N LEU A 7 -36.53 4.94 -18.31
CA LEU A 7 -35.98 6.02 -17.49
C LEU A 7 -36.99 6.48 -16.44
N ASP A 8 -38.27 6.61 -16.80
CA ASP A 8 -39.34 6.94 -15.86
C ASP A 8 -39.45 5.90 -14.73
N ALA A 9 -39.33 4.60 -15.07
CA ALA A 9 -39.30 3.52 -14.09
C ALA A 9 -38.08 3.58 -13.13
N MET A 10 -36.95 4.12 -13.58
CA MET A 10 -35.77 4.34 -12.71
C MET A 10 -35.98 5.52 -11.76
N TRP A 11 -36.65 6.59 -12.20
CA TRP A 11 -36.97 7.75 -11.36
C TRP A 11 -37.98 7.41 -10.26
N GLU A 12 -38.89 6.47 -10.51
CA GLU A 12 -39.87 5.99 -9.52
C GLU A 12 -39.32 4.94 -8.55
N MET A 13 -38.15 4.37 -8.82
CA MET A 13 -37.55 3.35 -7.97
C MET A 13 -37.21 3.89 -6.56
N PRO A 14 -37.45 3.14 -5.46
CA PRO A 14 -37.11 3.58 -4.11
C PRO A 14 -35.65 4.02 -3.97
N ALA A 15 -35.40 5.04 -3.14
CA ALA A 15 -34.09 5.68 -3.01
C ALA A 15 -33.00 4.67 -2.62
N GLU A 16 -33.29 3.76 -1.69
CA GLU A 16 -32.40 2.71 -1.23
C GLU A 16 -31.94 1.77 -2.36
N LYS A 17 -32.84 1.45 -3.30
CA LYS A 17 -32.50 0.61 -4.46
C LYS A 17 -31.64 1.38 -5.48
N ARG A 18 -31.94 2.67 -5.69
CA ARG A 18 -31.14 3.54 -6.55
C ARG A 18 -29.73 3.73 -6.00
N ILE A 19 -29.59 3.96 -4.69
CA ILE A 19 -28.28 4.11 -4.03
C ILE A 19 -27.46 2.83 -4.20
N PHE A 20 -28.01 1.67 -3.83
CA PHE A 20 -27.31 0.39 -3.96
C PHE A 20 -26.94 0.09 -5.41
N GLY A 21 -27.89 0.27 -6.33
CA GLY A 21 -27.68 0.03 -7.76
C GLY A 21 -26.63 0.96 -8.37
N ALA A 22 -26.61 2.24 -7.98
CA ALA A 22 -25.62 3.21 -8.45
C ALA A 22 -24.21 2.88 -7.96
N VAL A 23 -24.05 2.49 -6.70
CA VAL A 23 -22.75 2.09 -6.14
C VAL A 23 -22.22 0.85 -6.87
N LEU A 24 -23.05 -0.18 -7.03
CA LEU A 24 -22.64 -1.40 -7.70
C LEU A 24 -22.32 -1.14 -9.19
N LEU A 25 -23.16 -0.37 -9.87
CA LEU A 25 -22.92 0.00 -11.27
C LEU A 25 -21.62 0.80 -11.42
N PHE A 26 -21.33 1.72 -10.50
CA PHE A 26 -20.10 2.50 -10.51
C PHE A 26 -18.87 1.59 -10.32
N SER A 27 -18.90 0.69 -9.34
CA SER A 27 -17.85 -0.33 -9.11
C SER A 27 -17.53 -1.11 -10.40
N TRP A 28 -18.55 -1.69 -11.03
CA TRP A 28 -18.37 -2.44 -12.28
C TRP A 28 -17.89 -1.56 -13.44
N THR A 29 -18.31 -0.29 -13.48
CA THR A 29 -17.86 0.65 -14.51
C THR A 29 -16.37 0.94 -14.39
N VAL A 30 -15.89 1.21 -13.17
CA VAL A 30 -14.46 1.42 -12.88
C VAL A 30 -13.68 0.14 -13.19
N TYR A 31 -14.13 -1.01 -12.70
CA TYR A 31 -13.48 -2.30 -12.96
C TYR A 31 -13.33 -2.61 -14.45
N LEU A 32 -14.38 -2.39 -15.25
CA LEU A 32 -14.34 -2.60 -16.70
C LEU A 32 -13.38 -1.62 -17.39
N TRP A 33 -13.35 -0.37 -16.93
CA TRP A 33 -12.43 0.65 -17.44
C TRP A 33 -10.97 0.30 -17.14
N GLU A 34 -10.65 -0.06 -15.90
CA GLU A 34 -9.31 -0.50 -15.50
C GLU A 34 -8.89 -1.76 -16.25
N THR A 35 -9.80 -2.72 -16.41
CA THR A 35 -9.56 -3.94 -17.19
C THR A 35 -9.25 -3.62 -18.65
N PHE A 36 -9.94 -2.64 -19.23
CA PHE A 36 -9.64 -2.14 -20.57
C PHE A 36 -8.24 -1.53 -20.66
N LEU A 37 -7.84 -0.69 -19.71
CA LEU A 37 -6.49 -0.11 -19.65
C LEU A 37 -5.42 -1.18 -19.47
N ALA A 38 -5.64 -2.12 -18.55
CA ALA A 38 -4.73 -3.24 -18.28
C ALA A 38 -4.54 -4.12 -19.52
N GLN A 39 -5.62 -4.38 -20.27
CA GLN A 39 -5.53 -5.15 -21.52
C GLN A 39 -4.74 -4.42 -22.61
N ARG A 40 -4.83 -3.09 -22.69
CA ARG A 40 -4.00 -2.29 -23.60
C ARG A 40 -2.52 -2.38 -23.24
N GLN A 41 -2.20 -2.24 -21.96
CA GLN A 41 -0.82 -2.39 -21.47
C GLN A 41 -0.29 -3.81 -21.68
N ARG A 42 -1.11 -4.83 -21.41
CA ARG A 42 -0.76 -6.23 -21.63
C ARG A 42 -0.50 -6.53 -23.11
N ARG A 43 -1.24 -5.89 -24.02
CA ARG A 43 -0.98 -5.98 -25.45
C ARG A 43 0.43 -5.49 -25.77
N ILE A 44 0.88 -4.37 -25.19
CA ILE A 44 2.25 -3.85 -25.39
C ILE A 44 3.30 -4.89 -24.97
N TYR A 45 3.13 -5.54 -23.81
CA TYR A 45 4.06 -6.60 -23.36
C TYR A 45 4.07 -7.81 -24.29
N LYS A 46 2.96 -8.11 -24.97
CA LYS A 46 2.88 -9.21 -25.95
C LYS A 46 3.43 -8.85 -27.32
N THR A 47 3.21 -7.61 -27.78
CA THR A 47 3.56 -7.18 -29.14
C THR A 47 4.99 -6.66 -29.23
N THR A 48 5.50 -6.00 -28.19
CA THR A 48 6.84 -5.40 -28.18
C THR A 48 7.85 -6.45 -27.74
N THR A 49 8.28 -7.29 -28.69
CA THR A 49 9.18 -8.44 -28.44
C THR A 49 10.65 -8.14 -28.72
N ARG A 50 10.97 -6.92 -29.15
CA ARG A 50 12.33 -6.46 -29.42
C ARG A 50 12.51 -5.07 -28.82
N VAL A 51 13.74 -4.75 -28.46
CA VAL A 51 14.11 -3.42 -27.95
C VAL A 51 13.80 -2.37 -29.02
N PRO A 52 12.97 -1.35 -28.73
CA PRO A 52 12.75 -0.23 -29.63
C PRO A 52 14.06 0.52 -29.90
N PRO A 53 14.28 1.08 -31.11
CA PRO A 53 15.50 1.82 -31.43
C PRO A 53 15.83 2.94 -30.44
N GLU A 54 14.80 3.60 -29.89
CA GLU A 54 14.91 4.69 -28.93
C GLU A 54 15.50 4.24 -27.58
N LEU A 55 15.38 2.95 -27.26
CA LEU A 55 15.86 2.36 -26.01
C LEU A 55 17.14 1.52 -26.19
N GLY A 56 17.71 1.47 -27.40
CA GLY A 56 18.84 0.59 -27.72
C GLY A 56 20.10 0.82 -26.87
N GLN A 57 20.30 2.06 -26.38
CA GLN A 57 21.41 2.41 -25.48
C GLN A 57 21.07 2.26 -23.99
N ILE A 58 19.79 2.04 -23.65
CA ILE A 58 19.29 2.02 -22.27
C ILE A 58 19.18 0.60 -21.75
N MET A 59 18.79 -0.36 -22.59
CA MET A 59 18.56 -1.74 -22.15
C MET A 59 19.00 -2.75 -23.20
N ASP A 60 19.75 -3.76 -22.74
CA ASP A 60 20.12 -4.90 -23.57
C ASP A 60 18.94 -5.86 -23.83
N SER A 61 19.04 -6.66 -24.88
CA SER A 61 17.97 -7.57 -25.32
C SER A 61 17.59 -8.62 -24.27
N GLU A 62 18.55 -9.08 -23.46
CA GLU A 62 18.30 -10.09 -22.43
C GLU A 62 17.49 -9.49 -21.27
N THR A 63 17.89 -8.32 -20.80
CA THR A 63 17.20 -7.58 -19.73
C THR A 63 15.83 -7.12 -20.17
N PHE A 64 15.68 -6.71 -21.45
CA PHE A 64 14.39 -6.40 -22.05
C PHE A 64 13.45 -7.60 -21.99
N GLU A 65 13.90 -8.78 -22.41
CA GLU A 65 13.05 -9.98 -22.42
C GLU A 65 12.68 -10.44 -21.00
N LYS A 66 13.63 -10.42 -20.05
CA LYS A 66 13.36 -10.71 -18.63
C LYS A 66 12.31 -9.76 -18.07
N SER A 67 12.47 -8.45 -18.30
CA SER A 67 11.52 -7.42 -17.87
C SER A 67 10.14 -7.63 -18.49
N ARG A 68 10.09 -7.94 -19.79
CA ARG A 68 8.84 -8.19 -20.52
C ARG A 68 8.08 -9.40 -19.96
N LEU A 69 8.77 -10.50 -19.70
CA LEU A 69 8.18 -11.71 -19.13
C LEU A 69 7.70 -11.48 -17.69
N TYR A 70 8.49 -10.78 -16.87
CA TYR A 70 8.10 -10.41 -15.50
C TYR A 70 6.83 -9.58 -15.49
N GLN A 71 6.77 -8.52 -16.31
CA GLN A 71 5.59 -7.67 -16.40
C GLN A 71 4.36 -8.40 -16.99
N LEU A 72 4.56 -9.37 -17.90
CA LEU A 72 3.48 -10.16 -18.45
C LEU A 72 2.86 -11.14 -17.43
N ASP A 73 3.69 -11.75 -16.57
CA ASP A 73 3.22 -12.59 -15.47
C ASP A 73 2.46 -11.75 -14.43
N LYS A 74 3.03 -10.59 -14.02
CA LYS A 74 2.34 -9.64 -13.12
C LYS A 74 1.02 -9.15 -13.69
N SER A 75 0.98 -8.82 -14.98
CA SER A 75 -0.24 -8.38 -15.65
C SER A 75 -1.32 -9.49 -15.65
N THR A 76 -0.92 -10.74 -15.84
CA THR A 76 -1.84 -11.88 -15.81
C THR A 76 -2.36 -12.13 -14.39
N PHE A 77 -1.50 -12.03 -13.38
CA PHE A 77 -1.89 -12.13 -11.98
C PHE A 77 -2.83 -10.99 -11.54
N SER A 78 -2.51 -9.75 -11.92
CA SER A 78 -3.33 -8.56 -11.63
C SER A 78 -4.73 -8.69 -12.20
N PHE A 79 -4.88 -9.24 -13.42
CA PHE A 79 -6.20 -9.50 -14.00
C PHE A 79 -7.04 -10.48 -13.15
N TRP A 80 -6.47 -11.62 -12.76
CA TRP A 80 -7.20 -12.63 -11.99
C TRP A 80 -7.52 -12.20 -10.56
N SER A 81 -6.55 -11.55 -9.88
CA SER A 81 -6.77 -11.01 -8.53
C SER A 81 -7.78 -9.87 -8.53
N GLY A 82 -7.75 -8.99 -9.54
CA GLY A 82 -8.75 -7.94 -9.72
C GLY A 82 -10.15 -8.52 -9.97
N LEU A 83 -10.29 -9.49 -10.88
CA LEU A 83 -11.57 -10.16 -11.14
C LEU A 83 -12.13 -10.85 -9.89
N TYR A 84 -11.27 -11.55 -9.14
CA TYR A 84 -11.68 -12.16 -7.88
C TYR A 84 -12.18 -11.11 -6.88
N SER A 85 -11.45 -10.00 -6.73
CA SER A 85 -11.81 -8.93 -5.79
C SER A 85 -13.14 -8.28 -6.16
N GLU A 86 -13.39 -8.04 -7.45
CA GLU A 86 -14.67 -7.48 -7.93
C GLU A 86 -15.84 -8.44 -7.69
N ILE A 87 -15.63 -9.74 -7.97
CA ILE A 87 -16.64 -10.77 -7.69
C ILE A 87 -16.89 -10.88 -6.18
N GLU A 88 -15.85 -10.95 -5.35
CA GLU A 88 -15.96 -11.02 -3.90
C GLU A 88 -16.76 -9.82 -3.36
N GLY A 89 -16.38 -8.60 -3.73
CA GLY A 89 -17.09 -7.38 -3.34
C GLY A 89 -18.56 -7.38 -3.80
N THR A 90 -18.82 -7.77 -5.05
CA THR A 90 -20.18 -7.87 -5.60
C THR A 90 -21.03 -8.88 -4.82
N LEU A 91 -20.49 -10.07 -4.54
CA LEU A 91 -21.21 -11.11 -3.78
C LEU A 91 -21.46 -10.66 -2.33
N ILE A 92 -20.48 -10.01 -1.68
CA ILE A 92 -20.65 -9.45 -0.33
C ILE A 92 -21.80 -8.43 -0.32
N LEU A 93 -21.88 -7.55 -1.31
CA LEU A 93 -22.94 -6.55 -1.40
C LEU A 93 -24.31 -7.19 -1.69
N LEU A 94 -24.41 -8.05 -2.70
CA LEU A 94 -25.68 -8.67 -3.13
C LEU A 94 -26.29 -9.59 -2.07
N PHE A 95 -25.45 -10.34 -1.35
CA PHE A 95 -25.91 -11.29 -0.33
C PHE A 95 -25.91 -10.71 1.10
N GLY A 96 -25.64 -9.41 1.27
CA GLY A 96 -25.69 -8.76 2.57
C GLY A 96 -24.61 -9.26 3.54
N GLY A 97 -23.40 -9.51 3.04
CA GLY A 97 -22.25 -9.95 3.82
C GLY A 97 -21.87 -8.98 4.95
N ILE A 98 -21.98 -7.66 4.71
CA ILE A 98 -21.72 -6.63 5.73
C ILE A 98 -22.73 -6.72 6.89
N PRO A 99 -24.07 -6.69 6.67
CA PRO A 99 -25.06 -6.97 7.72
C PRO A 99 -24.87 -8.32 8.42
N TYR A 100 -24.50 -9.37 7.68
CA TYR A 100 -24.24 -10.69 8.24
C TYR A 100 -23.08 -10.64 9.24
N LEU A 101 -21.95 -10.05 8.85
CA LEU A 101 -20.77 -9.91 9.71
C LEU A 101 -21.05 -9.02 10.92
N TRP A 102 -21.85 -7.96 10.74
CA TRP A 102 -22.33 -7.13 11.85
C TRP A 102 -23.12 -7.92 12.88
N ARG A 103 -24.10 -8.72 12.44
CA ARG A 103 -24.90 -9.60 13.34
C ARG A 103 -24.02 -10.66 14.01
N LEU A 104 -23.08 -11.25 13.27
CA LEU A 104 -22.11 -12.20 13.83
C LEU A 104 -21.27 -11.56 14.95
N SER A 105 -20.83 -10.33 14.74
CA SER A 105 -20.09 -9.55 15.75
C SER A 105 -20.93 -9.33 17.01
N GLY A 106 -22.22 -9.04 16.85
CA GLY A 106 -23.16 -8.92 17.97
C GLY A 106 -23.37 -10.24 18.73
N ARG A 107 -23.35 -11.40 18.05
CA ARG A 107 -23.44 -12.72 18.70
C ARG A 107 -22.21 -13.01 19.57
N PHE A 108 -21.00 -12.65 19.11
CA PHE A 108 -19.79 -12.74 19.93
C PHE A 108 -19.86 -11.84 21.15
N CYS A 109 -20.34 -10.60 20.99
CA CYS A 109 -20.54 -9.68 22.12
C CYS A 109 -21.54 -10.24 23.14
N GLY A 110 -22.70 -10.74 22.67
CA GLY A 110 -23.73 -11.30 23.54
C GLY A 110 -23.26 -12.53 24.33
N TYR A 111 -22.46 -13.40 23.72
CA TYR A 111 -21.84 -14.53 24.42
C TYR A 111 -20.88 -14.07 25.54
N ALA A 112 -20.19 -12.95 25.33
CA ALA A 112 -19.29 -12.35 26.31
C ALA A 112 -20.02 -11.45 27.34
N GLY A 113 -21.35 -11.39 27.33
CA GLY A 113 -22.16 -10.60 28.27
C GLY A 113 -22.35 -9.12 27.88
N PHE A 114 -21.98 -8.72 26.66
CA PHE A 114 -22.21 -7.37 26.14
C PHE A 114 -23.45 -7.34 25.25
N GLY A 115 -24.48 -6.62 25.70
CA GLY A 115 -25.71 -6.40 24.95
C GLY A 115 -25.56 -5.43 23.76
N PRO A 116 -26.62 -5.24 22.96
CA PRO A 116 -26.62 -4.37 21.78
C PRO A 116 -26.39 -2.89 22.10
N GLU A 117 -26.57 -2.47 23.36
CA GLU A 117 -26.26 -1.12 23.85
C GLU A 117 -24.76 -0.78 23.77
N TYR A 118 -23.88 -1.80 23.77
CA TYR A 118 -22.43 -1.63 23.63
C TYR A 118 -22.00 -1.56 22.17
N GLU A 119 -22.56 -0.61 21.41
CA GLU A 119 -22.34 -0.49 19.95
C GLU A 119 -20.86 -0.34 19.57
N ILE A 120 -20.07 0.41 20.37
CA ILE A 120 -18.62 0.56 20.11
C ILE A 120 -17.93 -0.80 20.23
N THR A 121 -18.24 -1.60 21.26
CA THR A 121 -17.68 -2.94 21.43
C THR A 121 -18.02 -3.83 20.23
N GLN A 122 -19.29 -3.84 19.78
CA GLN A 122 -19.68 -4.58 18.58
C GLN A 122 -18.96 -4.09 17.32
N SER A 123 -18.73 -2.78 17.21
CA SER A 123 -17.98 -2.17 16.10
C SER A 123 -16.52 -2.61 16.09
N LEU A 124 -15.87 -2.73 17.25
CA LEU A 124 -14.49 -3.22 17.34
C LEU A 124 -14.39 -4.71 16.97
N VAL A 125 -15.35 -5.53 17.40
CA VAL A 125 -15.43 -6.94 16.99
C VAL A 125 -15.66 -7.03 15.48
N PHE A 126 -16.53 -6.19 14.92
CA PHE A 126 -16.73 -6.13 13.47
C PHE A 126 -15.45 -5.75 12.73
N LEU A 127 -14.70 -4.73 13.17
CA LEU A 127 -13.42 -4.35 12.57
C LEU A 127 -12.40 -5.49 12.60
N LEU A 128 -12.29 -6.18 13.73
CA LEU A 128 -11.37 -7.31 13.88
C LEU A 128 -11.75 -8.45 12.92
N LEU A 129 -13.03 -8.82 12.86
CA LEU A 129 -13.49 -9.90 11.98
C LEU A 129 -13.41 -9.52 10.50
N ALA A 130 -13.71 -8.27 10.14
CA ALA A 130 -13.63 -7.78 8.76
C ALA A 130 -12.18 -7.75 8.26
N THR A 131 -11.25 -7.24 9.08
CA THR A 131 -9.83 -7.21 8.73
C THR A 131 -9.21 -8.61 8.74
N LEU A 132 -9.66 -9.51 9.64
CA LEU A 132 -9.26 -10.91 9.62
C LEU A 132 -9.75 -11.62 8.35
N PHE A 133 -11.02 -11.43 7.97
CA PHE A 133 -11.57 -11.97 6.73
C PHE A 133 -10.75 -11.50 5.52
N SER A 134 -10.51 -10.19 5.39
CA SER A 134 -9.70 -9.63 4.31
C SER A 134 -8.25 -10.16 4.30
N ALA A 135 -7.63 -10.32 5.47
CA ALA A 135 -6.28 -10.90 5.56
C ALA A 135 -6.25 -12.36 5.08
N LEU A 136 -7.28 -13.14 5.41
CA LEU A 136 -7.38 -14.55 5.01
C LEU A 136 -7.69 -14.71 3.52
N THR A 137 -8.57 -13.90 2.95
CA THR A 137 -8.89 -13.97 1.51
C THR A 137 -7.77 -13.41 0.65
N GLY A 138 -6.99 -12.45 1.16
CA GLY A 138 -5.77 -11.92 0.52
C GLY A 138 -4.55 -12.86 0.58
N LEU A 139 -4.50 -13.76 1.57
CA LEU A 139 -3.32 -14.61 1.82
C LEU A 139 -2.92 -15.50 0.62
N PRO A 140 -3.84 -16.22 -0.07
CA PRO A 140 -3.51 -17.02 -1.24
C PRO A 140 -2.87 -16.20 -2.37
N TRP A 141 -3.38 -15.00 -2.63
CA TRP A 141 -2.86 -14.08 -3.64
C TRP A 141 -1.45 -13.60 -3.28
N SER A 142 -1.23 -13.23 -2.03
CA SER A 142 0.08 -12.80 -1.55
C SER A 142 1.12 -13.92 -1.58
N LEU A 143 0.72 -15.15 -1.25
CA LEU A 143 1.58 -16.34 -1.35
C LEU A 143 1.96 -16.63 -2.79
N TYR A 144 0.99 -16.60 -3.71
CA TYR A 144 1.25 -16.84 -5.14
C TYR A 144 2.16 -15.77 -5.73
N ASN A 145 1.91 -14.49 -5.45
CA ASN A 145 2.76 -13.41 -5.93
C ASN A 145 4.21 -13.58 -5.45
N THR A 146 4.39 -13.89 -4.15
CA THR A 146 5.72 -14.01 -3.54
C THR A 146 6.47 -15.27 -3.98
N PHE A 147 5.87 -16.44 -3.79
CA PHE A 147 6.55 -17.73 -3.92
C PHE A 147 6.40 -18.38 -5.30
N VAL A 148 5.64 -17.76 -6.22
CA VAL A 148 5.54 -18.20 -7.61
C VAL A 148 6.05 -17.12 -8.56
N ILE A 149 5.52 -15.90 -8.50
CA ILE A 149 5.90 -14.84 -9.45
C ILE A 149 7.27 -14.27 -9.10
N GLU A 150 7.43 -13.70 -7.91
CA GLU A 150 8.71 -13.10 -7.51
C GLU A 150 9.83 -14.15 -7.43
N GLU A 151 9.53 -15.37 -6.99
CA GLU A 151 10.47 -16.51 -7.01
C GLU A 151 10.92 -16.88 -8.43
N LYS A 152 9.97 -17.04 -9.38
CA LYS A 152 10.28 -17.36 -10.79
C LYS A 152 11.19 -16.32 -11.43
N HIS A 153 11.05 -15.06 -11.05
CA HIS A 153 11.84 -13.95 -11.59
C HIS A 153 13.05 -13.58 -10.72
N GLY A 154 13.36 -14.36 -9.69
CA GLY A 154 14.57 -14.22 -8.87
C GLY A 154 14.55 -13.04 -7.89
N PHE A 155 13.38 -12.47 -7.60
CA PHE A 155 13.23 -11.33 -6.69
C PHE A 155 12.94 -11.72 -5.25
N ASN A 156 12.35 -12.90 -5.01
CA ASN A 156 12.04 -13.35 -3.66
C ASN A 156 13.30 -13.82 -2.92
N GLN A 157 13.48 -13.36 -1.68
CA GLN A 157 14.60 -13.77 -0.81
C GLN A 157 14.13 -14.32 0.55
N GLN A 158 12.81 -14.31 0.78
CA GLN A 158 12.22 -14.74 2.05
C GLN A 158 11.73 -16.19 2.00
N THR A 159 11.80 -16.86 3.14
CA THR A 159 11.20 -18.19 3.35
C THR A 159 9.73 -18.08 3.75
N LEU A 160 8.96 -19.17 3.55
CA LEU A 160 7.56 -19.23 3.99
C LEU A 160 7.40 -18.98 5.49
N GLY A 161 8.34 -19.49 6.31
CA GLY A 161 8.33 -19.25 7.76
C GLY A 161 8.55 -17.78 8.13
N PHE A 162 9.43 -17.07 7.42
CA PHE A 162 9.60 -15.62 7.58
C PHE A 162 8.33 -14.88 7.16
N PHE A 163 7.78 -15.20 5.99
CA PHE A 163 6.57 -14.58 5.45
C PHE A 163 5.37 -14.70 6.41
N MET A 164 5.10 -15.90 6.93
CA MET A 164 3.96 -16.10 7.84
C MET A 164 4.16 -15.39 9.19
N LYS A 165 5.38 -15.41 9.73
CA LYS A 165 5.71 -14.64 10.96
C LYS A 165 5.52 -13.14 10.73
N ASP A 166 5.94 -12.63 9.58
CA ASP A 166 5.80 -11.23 9.21
C ASP A 166 4.33 -10.83 9.04
N ALA A 167 3.53 -11.65 8.34
CA ALA A 167 2.10 -11.43 8.16
C ALA A 167 1.34 -11.38 9.50
N VAL A 168 1.60 -12.33 10.41
CA VAL A 168 0.97 -12.35 11.74
C VAL A 168 1.40 -11.13 12.57
N LYS A 169 2.69 -10.78 12.56
CA LYS A 169 3.18 -9.58 13.26
C LYS A 169 2.53 -8.31 12.73
N LYS A 170 2.45 -8.15 11.40
CA LYS A 170 1.79 -7.00 10.75
C LYS A 170 0.33 -6.92 11.17
N PHE A 171 -0.39 -8.04 11.14
CA PHE A 171 -1.78 -8.08 11.57
C PHE A 171 -1.95 -7.64 13.03
N ILE A 172 -1.16 -8.20 13.96
CA ILE A 172 -1.23 -7.86 15.39
C ILE A 172 -0.93 -6.37 15.63
N VAL A 173 0.17 -5.85 15.08
CA VAL A 173 0.55 -4.44 15.23
C VAL A 173 -0.54 -3.52 14.67
N THR A 174 -1.12 -3.86 13.52
CA THR A 174 -2.26 -3.13 12.95
C THR A 174 -3.45 -3.14 13.90
N GLN A 175 -3.85 -4.28 14.48
CA GLN A 175 -4.98 -4.33 15.41
C GLN A 175 -4.71 -3.53 16.70
N CYS A 176 -3.49 -3.58 17.23
CA CYS A 176 -3.09 -2.82 18.43
C CYS A 176 -3.23 -1.30 18.25
N ILE A 177 -3.10 -0.80 17.02
CA ILE A 177 -3.27 0.63 16.70
C ILE A 177 -4.72 0.91 16.28
N LEU A 178 -5.28 0.09 15.38
CA LEU A 178 -6.58 0.30 14.76
C LEU A 178 -7.72 0.30 15.79
N LEU A 179 -7.77 -0.69 16.68
CA LEU A 179 -8.92 -0.85 17.58
C LEU A 179 -9.01 0.29 18.62
N PRO A 180 -7.93 0.72 19.30
CA PRO A 180 -7.98 1.87 20.22
C PRO A 180 -8.24 3.20 19.50
N VAL A 181 -7.65 3.42 18.33
CA VAL A 181 -7.90 4.65 17.55
C VAL A 181 -9.36 4.70 17.10
N SER A 182 -9.90 3.57 16.62
CA SER A 182 -11.29 3.49 16.17
C SER A 182 -12.27 3.66 17.31
N SER A 183 -12.00 3.09 18.50
CA SER A 183 -12.89 3.24 19.65
C SER A 183 -13.02 4.71 20.08
N LEU A 184 -11.90 5.43 20.14
CA LEU A 184 -11.87 6.86 20.45
C LEU A 184 -12.55 7.70 19.36
N LEU A 185 -12.28 7.42 18.08
CA LEU A 185 -12.93 8.13 16.97
C LEU A 185 -14.45 7.95 17.01
N LEU A 186 -14.94 6.72 17.19
CA LEU A 186 -16.38 6.43 17.28
C LEU A 186 -17.00 7.11 18.50
N TYR A 187 -16.28 7.16 19.62
CA TYR A 187 -16.73 7.87 20.81
C TYR A 187 -16.83 9.39 20.57
N ILE A 188 -15.84 10.00 19.92
CA ILE A 188 -15.83 11.42 19.55
C ILE A 188 -17.02 11.76 18.64
N ILE A 189 -17.29 10.91 17.63
CA ILE A 189 -18.42 11.11 16.72
C ILE A 189 -19.76 11.05 17.48
N LYS A 190 -19.90 10.13 18.44
CA LYS A 190 -21.13 9.97 19.21
C LYS A 190 -21.39 11.11 20.20
N ILE A 191 -20.36 11.74 20.77
CA ILE A 191 -20.51 12.79 21.79
C ILE A 191 -20.42 14.23 21.22
N GLY A 192 -19.85 14.42 20.04
CA GLY A 192 -19.42 15.73 19.53
C GLY A 192 -20.51 16.70 19.06
N GLY A 193 -21.81 16.32 19.11
CA GLY A 193 -22.93 17.16 18.67
C GLY A 193 -22.87 17.55 17.19
N ASP A 194 -23.53 18.64 16.78
CA ASP A 194 -23.61 19.05 15.35
C ASP A 194 -22.24 19.35 14.71
N TYR A 195 -21.23 19.65 15.52
CA TYR A 195 -19.86 19.94 15.09
C TYR A 195 -18.89 18.77 15.32
N PHE A 196 -19.40 17.54 15.54
CA PHE A 196 -18.55 16.37 15.82
C PHE A 196 -17.45 16.16 14.75
N PHE A 197 -17.72 16.53 13.50
CA PHE A 197 -16.81 16.36 12.37
C PHE A 197 -15.51 17.16 12.52
N ILE A 198 -15.53 18.31 13.19
CA ILE A 198 -14.32 19.11 13.46
C ILE A 198 -13.42 18.37 14.45
N TYR A 199 -14.01 17.83 15.53
CA TYR A 199 -13.27 17.07 16.55
C TYR A 199 -12.76 15.74 15.99
N ALA A 200 -13.57 15.05 15.17
CA ALA A 200 -13.17 13.82 14.49
C ALA A 200 -11.99 14.07 13.54
N TRP A 201 -12.07 15.12 12.71
CA TRP A 201 -10.98 15.53 11.82
C TRP A 201 -9.71 15.88 12.60
N LEU A 202 -9.81 16.72 13.63
CA LEU A 202 -8.66 17.11 14.45
C LEU A 202 -8.03 15.90 15.14
N PHE A 203 -8.85 14.98 15.66
CA PHE A 203 -8.37 13.73 16.24
C PHE A 203 -7.59 12.90 15.21
N THR A 204 -8.15 12.70 14.00
CA THR A 204 -7.45 11.95 12.95
C THR A 204 -6.16 12.64 12.49
N LEU A 205 -6.14 13.97 12.43
CA LEU A 205 -4.94 14.76 12.12
C LEU A 205 -3.85 14.49 13.16
N VAL A 206 -4.19 14.59 14.45
CA VAL A 206 -3.24 14.32 15.55
C VAL A 206 -2.74 12.89 15.49
N VAL A 207 -3.63 11.91 15.31
CA VAL A 207 -3.25 10.50 15.18
C VAL A 207 -2.31 10.29 14.00
N SER A 208 -2.61 10.86 12.82
CA SER A 208 -1.74 10.76 11.65
C SER A 208 -0.36 11.36 11.90
N LEU A 209 -0.28 12.55 12.51
CA LEU A 209 0.99 13.18 12.86
C LEU A 209 1.81 12.33 13.84
N VAL A 210 1.15 11.79 14.88
CA VAL A 210 1.79 10.91 15.86
C VAL A 210 2.31 9.64 15.17
N LEU A 211 1.48 8.95 14.38
CA LEU A 211 1.85 7.72 13.70
C LEU A 211 3.03 7.94 12.73
N VAL A 212 2.99 8.98 11.90
CA VAL A 212 4.10 9.31 10.99
C VAL A 212 5.38 9.63 11.77
N THR A 213 5.27 10.29 12.93
CA THR A 213 6.42 10.62 13.78
C THR A 213 7.05 9.39 14.41
N ILE A 214 6.24 8.48 14.97
CA ILE A 214 6.74 7.29 15.67
C ILE A 214 7.06 6.12 14.73
N TYR A 215 6.56 6.14 13.48
CA TYR A 215 6.66 5.01 12.56
C TYR A 215 8.10 4.50 12.41
N ALA A 216 9.03 5.38 12.08
CA ALA A 216 10.39 4.97 11.75
C ALA A 216 11.22 4.50 12.97
N ASP A 217 10.89 5.00 14.17
CA ASP A 217 11.64 4.68 15.40
C ASP A 217 11.05 3.49 16.16
N TYR A 218 9.74 3.27 16.07
CA TYR A 218 9.04 2.30 16.92
C TYR A 218 8.28 1.22 16.14
N ILE A 219 7.88 1.48 14.89
CA ILE A 219 7.08 0.55 14.10
C ILE A 219 7.96 -0.17 13.07
N ALA A 220 8.67 0.57 12.20
CA ALA A 220 9.51 0.00 11.15
C ALA A 220 10.59 -0.96 11.69
N PRO A 221 11.29 -0.68 12.82
CA PRO A 221 12.29 -1.60 13.37
C PRO A 221 11.72 -2.93 13.89
N LEU A 222 10.39 -3.04 14.08
CA LEU A 222 9.76 -4.31 14.39
C LEU A 222 9.77 -5.24 13.18
N PHE A 223 9.83 -4.71 11.95
CA PHE A 223 9.72 -5.47 10.71
C PHE A 223 11.04 -5.62 9.98
N ASP A 224 11.90 -4.60 10.06
CA ASP A 224 13.14 -4.52 9.29
C ASP A 224 14.31 -4.09 10.17
N LYS A 225 15.52 -4.48 9.77
CA LYS A 225 16.74 -4.16 10.49
C LYS A 225 17.35 -2.90 9.91
N PHE A 226 17.55 -1.90 10.76
CA PHE A 226 18.18 -0.63 10.42
C PHE A 226 19.56 -0.57 11.06
N THR A 227 20.58 -0.33 10.25
CA THR A 227 21.96 -0.10 10.71
C THR A 227 22.44 1.27 10.24
N PRO A 228 23.27 1.99 11.02
CA PRO A 228 23.89 3.23 10.52
C PRO A 228 24.72 2.95 9.26
N LEU A 229 24.69 3.88 8.30
CA LEU A 229 25.59 3.80 7.14
C LEU A 229 27.05 3.83 7.62
N PRO A 230 27.90 2.88 7.17
CA PRO A 230 29.31 2.86 7.56
C PRO A 230 30.04 4.15 7.19
N GLU A 231 31.11 4.47 7.93
CA GLU A 231 31.99 5.58 7.55
C GLU A 231 32.66 5.28 6.19
N GLY A 232 32.67 6.28 5.31
CA GLY A 232 33.20 6.12 3.95
C GLY A 232 32.91 7.32 3.06
N LYS A 233 33.33 7.23 1.79
CA LYS A 233 33.15 8.30 0.79
C LYS A 233 31.68 8.67 0.59
N LEU A 234 30.81 7.68 0.41
CA LEU A 234 29.37 7.90 0.21
C LEU A 234 28.75 8.72 1.34
N LYS A 235 29.04 8.36 2.59
CA LYS A 235 28.49 9.09 3.75
C LYS A 235 28.93 10.55 3.76
N GLN A 236 30.21 10.82 3.50
CA GLN A 236 30.75 12.19 3.45
C GLN A 236 30.11 13.01 2.32
N GLU A 237 29.94 12.42 1.15
CA GLU A 237 29.31 13.09 0.00
C GLU A 237 27.82 13.40 0.27
N ILE A 238 27.10 12.49 0.94
CA ILE A 238 25.72 12.73 1.39
C ILE A 238 25.65 13.90 2.38
N GLU A 239 26.57 13.95 3.36
CA GLU A 239 26.63 15.04 4.35
C GLU A 239 26.94 16.39 3.69
N VAL A 240 27.86 16.41 2.72
CA VAL A 240 28.17 17.62 1.92
C VAL A 240 26.96 18.07 1.11
N MET A 241 26.26 17.15 0.43
CA MET A 241 25.05 17.45 -0.33
C MET A 241 23.92 17.96 0.56
N ALA A 242 23.68 17.33 1.71
CA ALA A 242 22.67 17.77 2.64
C ALA A 242 22.97 19.19 3.15
N LYS A 243 24.23 19.46 3.49
CA LYS A 243 24.67 20.78 3.95
C LYS A 243 24.54 21.85 2.88
N SER A 244 24.81 21.54 1.60
CA SER A 244 24.75 22.53 0.51
C SER A 244 23.34 23.07 0.25
N ILE A 245 22.30 22.37 0.69
CA ILE A 245 20.90 22.78 0.55
C ILE A 245 20.21 23.11 1.87
N ASP A 246 20.98 23.18 2.97
CA ASP A 246 20.52 23.37 4.35
C ASP A 246 19.55 22.28 4.86
N PHE A 247 19.68 21.05 4.34
CA PHE A 247 18.92 19.92 4.85
C PHE A 247 19.46 19.51 6.23
N PRO A 248 18.63 19.51 7.29
CA PRO A 248 19.08 19.23 8.66
C PRO A 248 19.26 17.72 8.89
N LEU A 249 20.22 17.12 8.18
CA LEU A 249 20.57 15.72 8.27
C LEU A 249 21.09 15.39 9.66
N THR A 250 20.47 14.41 10.32
CA THR A 250 20.91 13.92 11.63
C THR A 250 21.61 12.56 11.52
N LYS A 251 21.03 11.63 10.76
CA LYS A 251 21.57 10.27 10.58
C LYS A 251 21.21 9.70 9.20
N VAL A 252 22.10 8.83 8.71
CA VAL A 252 21.88 8.01 7.51
C VAL A 252 21.85 6.55 7.94
N TYR A 253 20.80 5.85 7.56
CA TYR A 253 20.58 4.43 7.86
C TYR A 253 20.55 3.61 6.57
N VAL A 254 20.98 2.36 6.69
CA VAL A 254 20.76 1.31 5.71
C VAL A 254 19.72 0.35 6.28
N VAL A 255 18.69 0.05 5.48
CA VAL A 255 17.70 -0.99 5.80
C VAL A 255 18.04 -2.27 5.04
N GLU A 256 18.05 -3.40 5.74
CA GLU A 256 18.33 -4.74 5.19
C GLU A 256 17.10 -5.26 4.42
N GLY A 257 16.80 -4.63 3.28
CA GLY A 257 15.68 -4.97 2.39
C GLY A 257 15.90 -6.28 1.63
N SER A 258 17.16 -6.64 1.40
CA SER A 258 17.59 -7.92 0.81
C SER A 258 17.02 -9.15 1.50
N LYS A 259 16.70 -9.08 2.80
CA LYS A 259 16.03 -10.17 3.52
C LYS A 259 14.64 -10.51 2.98
N ARG A 260 14.01 -9.56 2.30
CA ARG A 260 12.68 -9.70 1.69
C ARG A 260 12.78 -9.89 0.19
N SER A 261 13.55 -9.02 -0.46
CA SER A 261 13.61 -8.95 -1.91
C SER A 261 14.86 -8.20 -2.41
N SER A 262 15.25 -8.44 -3.66
CA SER A 262 16.27 -7.66 -4.38
C SER A 262 15.77 -6.30 -4.93
N HIS A 263 14.51 -5.91 -4.69
CA HIS A 263 14.02 -4.58 -5.05
C HIS A 263 14.73 -3.46 -4.25
N SER A 264 14.97 -2.32 -4.91
CA SER A 264 15.74 -1.19 -4.38
C SER A 264 14.88 0.04 -4.15
N ASN A 265 15.19 0.82 -3.11
CA ASN A 265 14.52 2.08 -2.81
C ASN A 265 15.38 2.99 -1.91
N ALA A 266 15.02 4.26 -1.82
CA ALA A 266 15.57 5.23 -0.87
C ALA A 266 14.46 6.19 -0.43
N TYR A 267 14.52 6.67 0.81
CA TYR A 267 13.58 7.66 1.31
C TYR A 267 14.17 8.47 2.46
N PHE A 268 13.55 9.59 2.77
CA PHE A 268 13.86 10.37 3.99
C PHE A 268 12.61 10.54 4.84
N TYR A 269 12.81 10.76 6.13
CA TYR A 269 11.73 11.02 7.07
C TYR A 269 12.17 11.97 8.20
N GLY A 270 11.22 12.29 9.07
CA GLY A 270 11.44 13.11 10.26
C GLY A 270 10.85 14.51 10.14
N PHE A 271 10.72 15.20 11.26
CA PHE A 271 10.13 16.54 11.34
C PHE A 271 11.17 17.58 11.77
N PHE A 272 10.98 18.81 11.31
CA PHE A 272 11.82 19.96 11.65
C PHE A 272 13.32 19.67 11.47
N LYS A 273 14.09 19.75 12.57
CA LYS A 273 15.55 19.62 12.59
C LYS A 273 16.06 18.18 12.73
N ASN A 274 15.17 17.19 12.86
CA ASN A 274 15.53 15.80 13.03
C ASN A 274 15.17 15.01 11.78
N LYS A 275 15.90 15.26 10.67
CA LYS A 275 15.70 14.55 9.41
C LYS A 275 16.69 13.41 9.26
N ARG A 276 16.23 12.29 8.71
CA ARG A 276 17.03 11.08 8.52
C ARG A 276 16.81 10.53 7.13
N ILE A 277 17.86 9.92 6.58
CA ILE A 277 17.85 9.26 5.29
C ILE A 277 17.92 7.74 5.52
N VAL A 278 17.15 6.98 4.75
CA VAL A 278 17.18 5.52 4.72
C VAL A 278 17.45 5.07 3.29
N LEU A 279 18.47 4.23 3.15
CA LEU A 279 18.86 3.60 1.90
C LEU A 279 18.61 2.10 2.01
N PHE A 280 18.03 1.48 0.99
CA PHE A 280 17.98 0.01 0.94
C PHE A 280 19.38 -0.51 0.63
N ASP A 281 19.79 -1.60 1.28
CA ASP A 281 21.08 -2.23 0.99
C ASP A 281 21.17 -2.70 -0.47
N THR A 282 20.05 -3.13 -1.07
CA THR A 282 19.93 -3.51 -2.49
C THR A 282 20.22 -2.35 -3.46
N LEU A 283 20.04 -1.09 -3.04
CA LEU A 283 20.39 0.09 -3.83
C LEU A 283 21.90 0.36 -3.84
N LEU A 284 22.64 -0.16 -2.87
CA LEU A 284 24.04 0.17 -2.66
C LEU A 284 24.95 -0.95 -3.19
N GLU A 285 25.62 -0.73 -4.32
CA GLU A 285 26.44 -1.79 -4.96
C GLU A 285 27.49 -2.38 -3.99
N GLU A 286 28.18 -1.53 -3.23
CA GLU A 286 29.23 -1.95 -2.28
C GLU A 286 28.69 -2.51 -0.95
N TYR A 287 27.47 -2.13 -0.55
CA TYR A 287 26.92 -2.47 0.76
C TYR A 287 25.81 -3.52 0.70
N SER A 288 25.36 -3.90 -0.50
CA SER A 288 24.33 -4.92 -0.70
C SER A 288 24.79 -6.27 -0.15
N VAL A 289 23.95 -6.87 0.70
CA VAL A 289 24.22 -8.19 1.27
C VAL A 289 24.27 -9.25 0.16
N LEU A 290 23.36 -9.19 -0.82
CA LEU A 290 23.33 -10.15 -1.92
C LEU A 290 24.61 -10.10 -2.77
N ASN A 291 25.25 -8.93 -2.92
CA ASN A 291 26.51 -8.83 -3.65
C ASN A 291 27.69 -9.43 -2.87
N LYS A 292 27.63 -9.45 -1.53
CA LYS A 292 28.65 -10.07 -0.67
C LYS A 292 28.53 -11.59 -0.67
N ASP A 293 27.31 -12.10 -0.59
CA ASP A 293 27.05 -13.55 -0.62
C ASP A 293 27.55 -14.17 -1.95
N ILE A 294 27.34 -13.49 -3.08
CA ILE A 294 27.88 -13.91 -4.39
C ILE A 294 29.41 -14.00 -4.37
N LEU A 295 30.11 -13.06 -3.71
CA LEU A 295 31.56 -13.06 -3.63
C LEU A 295 32.08 -14.22 -2.77
N GLU A 296 31.43 -14.51 -1.65
CA GLU A 296 31.78 -15.62 -0.76
C GLU A 296 31.51 -16.99 -1.41
N GLU A 297 30.38 -17.16 -2.12
CA GLU A 297 30.04 -18.39 -2.85
C GLU A 297 30.94 -18.63 -4.07
N SER A 298 31.48 -17.58 -4.68
CA SER A 298 32.39 -17.68 -5.83
C SER A 298 33.82 -18.13 -5.49
N GLY A 299 34.17 -18.23 -4.20
CA GLY A 299 35.46 -18.75 -3.74
C GLY A 299 36.69 -17.94 -4.15
N MET A 300 36.53 -16.66 -4.50
CA MET A 300 37.60 -15.84 -5.05
C MET A 300 38.35 -15.09 -3.94
N GLU A 301 39.39 -15.71 -3.38
CA GLU A 301 40.49 -14.96 -2.76
C GLU A 301 41.12 -14.02 -3.82
N PRO A 302 41.68 -12.86 -3.43
CA PRO A 302 42.38 -11.99 -4.36
C PRO A 302 43.64 -12.69 -4.87
N ARG A 303 43.54 -13.45 -5.96
CA ARG A 303 44.67 -14.07 -6.64
C ARG A 303 45.32 -13.07 -7.58
N LYS A 304 46.65 -12.97 -7.43
CA LYS A 304 47.56 -12.24 -8.31
C LYS A 304 47.48 -12.79 -9.75
N ASP A 305 47.59 -11.85 -10.67
CA ASP A 305 47.59 -11.95 -12.13
C ASP A 305 48.19 -13.23 -12.74
N GLY A 306 47.50 -13.82 -13.72
CA GLY A 306 48.09 -14.78 -14.65
C GLY A 306 47.14 -15.82 -15.29
N GLU A 307 46.77 -15.57 -16.56
CA GLU A 307 46.45 -16.51 -17.67
C GLU A 307 45.20 -17.43 -17.60
N GLY A 308 44.23 -17.22 -18.53
CA GLY A 308 43.16 -18.19 -18.82
C GLY A 308 42.01 -17.71 -19.75
N ASP A 309 42.32 -17.40 -21.01
CA ASP A 309 41.52 -16.56 -21.94
C ASP A 309 40.23 -17.18 -22.57
N SER A 310 39.55 -18.14 -21.92
CA SER A 310 38.27 -18.65 -22.46
C SER A 310 37.21 -19.07 -21.43
N GLU A 311 37.59 -19.42 -20.20
CA GLU A 311 36.67 -19.45 -19.06
C GLU A 311 36.44 -18.04 -18.46
N GLU A 312 37.42 -17.13 -18.60
CA GLU A 312 37.33 -15.73 -18.16
C GLU A 312 36.19 -14.94 -18.81
N ILE A 313 35.85 -15.23 -20.07
CA ILE A 313 34.85 -14.47 -20.83
C ILE A 313 33.42 -14.84 -20.37
N LYS A 314 33.17 -16.10 -20.01
CA LYS A 314 31.87 -16.54 -19.47
C LYS A 314 31.69 -16.17 -17.99
N ALA A 315 32.77 -16.10 -17.23
CA ALA A 315 32.76 -15.63 -15.84
C ALA A 315 32.41 -14.12 -15.76
N LYS A 316 32.94 -13.29 -16.66
CA LYS A 316 32.70 -11.82 -16.68
C LYS A 316 31.22 -11.44 -16.88
N VAL A 317 30.43 -12.22 -17.62
CA VAL A 317 28.99 -11.92 -17.87
C VAL A 317 28.12 -12.27 -16.65
N LYS A 318 28.54 -13.21 -15.80
CA LYS A 318 27.86 -13.55 -14.54
C LYS A 318 28.07 -12.53 -13.40
N ASN A 319 28.89 -11.51 -13.61
CA ASN A 319 29.29 -10.53 -12.59
C ASN A 319 28.46 -9.24 -12.58
N LYS A 320 27.28 -9.19 -13.22
CA LYS A 320 26.37 -8.03 -13.08
C LYS A 320 25.81 -8.01 -11.64
N LYS A 321 26.46 -7.24 -10.78
CA LYS A 321 26.02 -6.94 -9.42
C LYS A 321 24.80 -6.01 -9.45
N GLN A 322 23.98 -6.08 -8.41
CA GLN A 322 22.85 -5.15 -8.24
C GLN A 322 23.30 -3.87 -7.54
N GLY A 323 22.46 -2.83 -7.63
CA GLY A 323 22.68 -1.56 -6.96
C GLY A 323 23.38 -0.53 -7.84
N CYS A 324 23.53 0.66 -7.26
CA CYS A 324 24.09 1.84 -7.88
C CYS A 324 25.44 2.19 -7.26
N LYS A 325 26.30 2.84 -8.05
CA LYS A 325 27.54 3.44 -7.57
C LYS A 325 27.25 4.67 -6.73
N ASN A 326 28.24 5.14 -5.97
CA ASN A 326 28.07 6.28 -5.06
C ASN A 326 27.55 7.54 -5.76
N GLU A 327 28.09 7.90 -6.94
CA GLU A 327 27.59 9.05 -7.71
C GLU A 327 26.11 8.93 -8.14
N GLU A 328 25.67 7.72 -8.46
CA GLU A 328 24.29 7.43 -8.87
C GLU A 328 23.35 7.47 -7.66
N VAL A 329 23.77 6.91 -6.52
CA VAL A 329 23.03 7.01 -5.24
C VAL A 329 22.87 8.47 -4.81
N LEU A 330 23.90 9.30 -4.99
CA LEU A 330 23.80 10.74 -4.75
C LEU A 330 22.81 11.42 -5.69
N ALA A 331 22.73 11.05 -6.96
CA ALA A 331 21.74 11.59 -7.88
C ALA A 331 20.30 11.22 -7.44
N VAL A 332 20.07 9.98 -7.00
CA VAL A 332 18.80 9.53 -6.42
C VAL A 332 18.48 10.35 -5.16
N LEU A 333 19.45 10.56 -4.28
CA LEU A 333 19.24 11.40 -3.09
C LEU A 333 18.99 12.86 -3.43
N GLY A 334 19.60 13.40 -4.49
CA GLY A 334 19.31 14.73 -5.00
C GLY A 334 17.85 14.86 -5.44
N HIS A 335 17.29 13.84 -6.09
CA HIS A 335 15.87 13.76 -6.42
C HIS A 335 14.98 13.74 -5.17
N GLU A 336 15.28 12.86 -4.21
CA GLU A 336 14.54 12.76 -2.94
C GLU A 336 14.56 14.07 -2.15
N LEU A 337 15.73 14.70 -2.02
CA LEU A 337 15.89 15.99 -1.36
C LEU A 337 15.21 17.13 -2.13
N GLY A 338 15.04 16.98 -3.45
CA GLY A 338 14.20 17.86 -4.27
C GLY A 338 12.75 17.90 -3.79
N HIS A 339 12.16 16.76 -3.42
CA HIS A 339 10.81 16.71 -2.84
C HIS A 339 10.70 17.51 -1.54
N TRP A 340 11.74 17.47 -0.71
CA TRP A 340 11.81 18.28 0.49
C TRP A 340 11.95 19.77 0.17
N LYS A 341 12.92 20.14 -0.69
CA LYS A 341 13.23 21.55 -1.00
C LYS A 341 12.07 22.26 -1.69
N LEU A 342 11.34 21.58 -2.56
CA LEU A 342 10.17 22.11 -3.28
C LEU A 342 8.85 22.01 -2.48
N GLY A 343 8.93 21.51 -1.24
CA GLY A 343 7.79 21.43 -0.32
C GLY A 343 6.72 20.43 -0.73
N HIS A 344 7.04 19.40 -1.53
CA HIS A 344 6.07 18.40 -1.99
C HIS A 344 5.43 17.65 -0.82
N THR A 345 6.21 17.30 0.22
CA THR A 345 5.68 16.68 1.44
C THR A 345 4.66 17.57 2.16
N VAL A 346 4.93 18.88 2.26
CA VAL A 346 4.01 19.84 2.93
C VAL A 346 2.74 20.02 2.11
N LYS A 347 2.85 20.14 0.77
CA LYS A 347 1.70 20.20 -0.14
C LYS A 347 0.80 18.98 0.02
N ASN A 348 1.38 17.78 0.04
CA ASN A 348 0.62 16.52 0.22
C ASN A 348 -0.07 16.45 1.59
N ILE A 349 0.61 16.91 2.66
CA ILE A 349 -0.02 16.99 3.99
C ILE A 349 -1.20 17.96 3.96
N ILE A 350 -1.06 19.16 3.40
CA ILE A 350 -2.16 20.13 3.32
C ILE A 350 -3.34 19.57 2.50
N ILE A 351 -3.08 19.03 1.31
CA ILE A 351 -4.11 18.44 0.44
C ILE A 351 -4.84 17.30 1.16
N SER A 352 -4.10 16.39 1.82
CA SER A 352 -4.72 15.28 2.55
C SER A 352 -5.56 15.75 3.75
N GLN A 353 -5.15 16.80 4.46
CA GLN A 353 -5.93 17.35 5.57
C GLN A 353 -7.16 18.13 5.10
N MET A 354 -7.07 18.85 3.98
CA MET A 354 -8.23 19.51 3.36
C MET A 354 -9.26 18.50 2.86
N ASN A 355 -8.79 17.44 2.19
CA ASN A 355 -9.64 16.32 1.79
C ASN A 355 -10.30 15.65 3.00
N SER A 356 -9.51 15.31 4.03
CA SER A 356 -10.03 14.70 5.26
C SER A 356 -11.11 15.56 5.92
N PHE A 357 -10.90 16.89 6.00
CA PHE A 357 -11.89 17.82 6.52
C PHE A 357 -13.18 17.81 5.69
N LEU A 358 -13.06 17.89 4.36
CA LEU A 358 -14.20 17.83 3.44
C LEU A 358 -14.99 16.53 3.60
N CYS A 359 -14.30 15.38 3.68
CA CYS A 359 -14.94 14.08 3.87
C CYS A 359 -15.67 13.98 5.20
N PHE A 360 -15.07 14.46 6.31
CA PHE A 360 -15.76 14.48 7.62
C PHE A 360 -16.94 15.44 7.65
N PHE A 361 -16.84 16.59 6.98
CA PHE A 361 -17.95 17.53 6.82
C PHE A 361 -19.11 16.90 6.03
N LEU A 362 -18.83 16.30 4.87
CA LEU A 362 -19.85 15.62 4.07
C LEU A 362 -20.42 14.39 4.79
N PHE A 363 -19.61 13.69 5.57
CA PHE A 363 -20.08 12.61 6.45
C PHE A 363 -21.11 13.13 7.46
N ALA A 364 -20.87 14.26 8.12
CA ALA A 364 -21.85 14.88 9.03
C ALA A 364 -23.15 15.27 8.33
N VAL A 365 -23.09 15.73 7.07
CA VAL A 365 -24.30 16.02 6.27
C VAL A 365 -25.09 14.75 5.94
N LEU A 366 -24.41 13.63 5.69
CA LEU A 366 -25.01 12.41 5.14
C LEU A 366 -25.41 11.38 6.21
N ILE A 367 -24.75 11.35 7.37
CA ILE A 367 -24.92 10.29 8.37
C ILE A 367 -26.36 10.16 8.92
N GLY A 368 -27.16 11.24 8.88
CA GLY A 368 -28.56 11.22 9.31
C GLY A 368 -29.53 10.56 8.31
N ARG A 369 -29.09 10.28 7.07
CA ARG A 369 -29.93 9.76 5.98
C ARG A 369 -30.13 8.25 6.11
N LYS A 370 -31.29 7.83 6.64
CA LYS A 370 -31.61 6.42 6.93
C LYS A 370 -31.59 5.53 5.69
N GLU A 371 -31.93 6.10 4.54
CA GLU A 371 -31.91 5.46 3.23
C GLU A 371 -30.51 4.95 2.83
N LEU A 372 -29.44 5.60 3.29
CA LEU A 372 -28.07 5.13 3.04
C LEU A 372 -27.81 3.81 3.78
N PHE A 373 -28.30 3.67 5.00
CA PHE A 373 -28.18 2.43 5.77
C PHE A 373 -29.08 1.32 5.22
N ALA A 374 -30.32 1.67 4.88
CA ALA A 374 -31.29 0.73 4.32
C ALA A 374 -30.81 0.13 2.99
N ALA A 375 -30.13 0.92 2.15
CA ALA A 375 -29.55 0.46 0.89
C ALA A 375 -28.59 -0.73 1.08
N PHE A 376 -27.91 -0.81 2.22
CA PHE A 376 -26.94 -1.87 2.54
C PHE A 376 -27.45 -2.85 3.60
N GLY A 377 -28.77 -2.94 3.81
CA GLY A 377 -29.38 -3.96 4.66
C GLY A 377 -29.42 -3.63 6.16
N PHE A 378 -29.21 -2.37 6.54
CA PHE A 378 -29.32 -1.88 7.91
C PHE A 378 -30.64 -1.13 8.12
N TYR A 379 -31.71 -1.88 8.37
CA TYR A 379 -33.08 -1.33 8.50
C TYR A 379 -33.44 -0.89 9.92
N THR A 380 -32.91 -1.58 10.93
CA THR A 380 -33.32 -1.43 12.33
C THR A 380 -32.35 -0.62 13.19
N SER A 381 -31.12 -0.40 12.70
CA SER A 381 -30.05 0.28 13.43
C SER A 381 -29.18 1.08 12.49
N GLN A 382 -28.50 2.10 13.03
CA GLN A 382 -27.61 3.00 12.28
C GLN A 382 -26.25 3.09 12.97
N PRO A 383 -25.46 1.99 13.01
CA PRO A 383 -24.20 2.00 13.74
C PRO A 383 -23.22 3.00 13.14
N THR A 384 -22.55 3.77 13.97
CA THR A 384 -21.69 4.87 13.54
C THR A 384 -20.57 4.36 12.61
N LEU A 385 -19.97 3.22 12.93
CA LEU A 385 -18.92 2.59 12.11
C LEU A 385 -19.44 2.17 10.74
N ILE A 386 -20.65 1.60 10.68
CA ILE A 386 -21.28 1.19 9.42
C ILE A 386 -21.59 2.42 8.56
N GLY A 387 -22.01 3.53 9.18
CA GLY A 387 -22.16 4.80 8.49
C GLY A 387 -20.86 5.30 7.88
N LEU A 388 -19.74 5.24 8.63
CA LEU A 388 -18.41 5.57 8.11
C LEU A 388 -18.05 4.69 6.91
N LEU A 389 -18.23 3.37 7.03
CA LEU A 389 -17.97 2.41 5.95
C LEU A 389 -18.77 2.75 4.69
N ILE A 390 -20.09 2.89 4.81
CA ILE A 390 -20.98 3.15 3.68
C ILE A 390 -20.61 4.48 3.01
N ILE A 391 -20.47 5.55 3.80
CA ILE A 391 -20.25 6.88 3.23
C ILE A 391 -18.86 7.00 2.60
N PHE A 392 -17.80 6.61 3.31
CA PHE A 392 -16.43 6.80 2.82
C PHE A 392 -16.07 5.82 1.70
N GLN A 393 -16.54 4.58 1.72
CA GLN A 393 -16.18 3.58 0.71
C GLN A 393 -17.14 3.55 -0.47
N PHE A 394 -18.45 3.71 -0.24
CA PHE A 394 -19.45 3.53 -1.30
C PHE A 394 -19.97 4.85 -1.84
N ILE A 395 -20.43 5.76 -0.97
CA ILE A 395 -21.03 7.02 -1.42
C ILE A 395 -19.99 7.97 -2.01
N PHE A 396 -18.80 8.03 -1.41
CA PHE A 396 -17.68 8.82 -1.93
C PHE A 396 -16.90 8.14 -3.05
N SER A 397 -17.29 6.93 -3.50
CA SER A 397 -16.55 6.21 -4.55
C SER A 397 -16.26 7.06 -5.81
N PRO A 398 -17.19 7.86 -6.37
CA PRO A 398 -16.86 8.68 -7.55
C PRO A 398 -15.88 9.82 -7.24
N TYR A 399 -15.93 10.36 -6.03
CA TYR A 399 -15.00 11.39 -5.59
C TYR A 399 -13.60 10.82 -5.36
N ASN A 400 -13.52 9.64 -4.73
CA ASN A 400 -12.26 8.95 -4.45
C ASN A 400 -11.50 8.54 -5.71
N GLU A 401 -12.20 8.20 -6.81
CA GLU A 401 -11.59 7.86 -8.10
C GLU A 401 -11.07 9.08 -8.88
N ILE A 402 -11.61 10.28 -8.61
CA ILE A 402 -11.20 11.53 -9.28
C ILE A 402 -9.99 12.16 -8.59
N LEU A 403 -9.90 12.01 -7.26
CA LEU A 403 -8.85 12.58 -6.42
C LEU A 403 -7.55 11.77 -6.53
#